data_AF-A0A397IW92-F1
#
_entry.id   AF-A0A397IW92-F1
#
_cell.length_a   1.000
_cell.length_b   1.000
_cell.length_c   1.000
_cell.angle_alpha   90.00
_cell.angle_beta   90.00
_cell.angle_gamma   90.00
#
_symmetry.space_group_name_H-M   'P 1'
#
loop_
_entity.id
_entity.type
_entity.pdbx_description
1 polymer ?
#
loop_
_entity_poly.entity_id
_entity_poly.type
_entity_poly.pdbx_seq_one_letter_code
_entity_poly.pdbx_strand_id
1 'polypeptide(L)'
;MRSRLFLLSTLVLVGITTVTIGAPVEETIEAIKAVEIPQMGSGNLTLNRRFISGVPGLPQCPNADFLLLTSKCLDEKTIQEICVFPANPEVRSESNTECPDDTTCMDFLTDPIGGQEIPFALCVDNGSIKEFRKDRKASYLCKPYLISVTNGIATFSIIVYDAHSNPAKVYAIKFSSGNQSGTRYNTYNYSRIIDSKKGQKIEVCIETETNAEIELAVMFSYLDGSYISNGINK
;
A
#
# COMPACT_ATOMS: atom_id res chain seq x y z
N MET A 1 26.45 -44.51 -64.68
CA MET A 1 26.69 -43.23 -64.00
C MET A 1 25.44 -42.84 -63.21
N ARG A 2 25.29 -43.28 -61.95
CA ARG A 2 24.09 -42.97 -61.15
C ARG A 2 24.35 -43.22 -59.67
N SER A 3 25.14 -42.36 -59.02
CA SER A 3 25.22 -42.29 -57.55
C SER A 3 26.02 -41.07 -57.10
N ARG A 4 25.43 -39.87 -57.18
CA ARG A 4 25.96 -38.67 -56.51
C ARG A 4 24.88 -37.71 -55.97
N LEU A 5 23.60 -38.09 -56.01
CA LEU A 5 22.49 -37.24 -55.54
C LEU A 5 21.98 -37.56 -54.12
N PHE A 6 22.50 -38.59 -53.45
CA PHE A 6 21.96 -39.04 -52.16
C PHE A 6 22.63 -38.43 -50.91
N LEU A 7 23.63 -37.55 -51.06
CA LEU A 7 24.41 -37.02 -49.93
C LEU A 7 24.07 -35.57 -49.55
N LEU A 8 23.22 -34.89 -50.33
CA LEU A 8 22.82 -33.50 -50.05
C LEU A 8 21.49 -33.39 -49.30
N SER A 9 20.70 -34.47 -49.19
CA SER A 9 19.38 -34.42 -48.55
C SER A 9 19.41 -34.68 -47.04
N THR A 10 20.50 -35.23 -46.49
CA THR A 10 20.60 -35.52 -45.04
C THR A 10 21.20 -34.36 -44.23
N LEU A 11 21.92 -33.44 -44.87
CA LEU A 11 22.47 -32.26 -44.18
C LEU A 11 21.46 -31.11 -44.01
N VAL A 12 20.39 -31.08 -44.80
CA VAL A 12 19.33 -30.06 -44.67
C VAL A 12 18.33 -30.40 -43.55
N LEU A 13 18.26 -31.67 -43.11
CA LEU A 13 17.30 -32.12 -42.09
C LEU A 13 17.76 -31.93 -40.64
N VAL A 14 19.00 -31.50 -40.40
CA VAL A 14 19.51 -31.16 -39.05
C VAL A 14 19.49 -29.64 -38.80
N GLY A 15 18.88 -28.88 -39.71
CA GLY A 15 18.79 -27.41 -39.64
C GLY A 15 17.46 -26.85 -39.12
N ILE A 16 16.58 -27.66 -38.52
CA ILE A 16 15.25 -27.20 -38.08
C ILE A 16 14.83 -27.86 -36.76
N THR A 17 15.56 -27.66 -35.66
CA THR A 17 14.99 -27.78 -34.29
C THR A 17 15.82 -26.98 -33.28
N THR A 18 16.21 -25.74 -33.57
CA THR A 18 16.39 -24.78 -32.47
C THR A 18 15.00 -24.34 -32.08
N VAL A 19 14.34 -25.19 -31.29
CA VAL A 19 13.20 -24.78 -30.48
C VAL A 19 13.71 -23.60 -29.68
N THR A 20 13.28 -22.40 -30.07
CA THR A 20 13.26 -21.25 -29.17
C THR A 20 12.36 -21.67 -28.02
N ILE A 21 12.94 -22.38 -27.05
CA ILE A 21 12.41 -22.45 -25.70
C ILE A 21 12.53 -21.01 -25.25
N GLY A 22 11.48 -20.23 -25.51
CA GLY A 22 11.31 -18.95 -24.87
C GLY A 22 11.43 -19.26 -23.40
N ALA A 23 12.55 -18.85 -22.81
CA ALA A 23 12.68 -18.85 -21.37
C ALA A 23 11.39 -18.18 -20.86
N PRO A 24 10.64 -18.82 -19.95
CA PRO A 24 9.53 -18.12 -19.34
C PRO A 24 10.12 -16.82 -18.82
N VAL A 25 9.61 -15.69 -19.30
CA VAL A 25 9.92 -14.39 -18.72
C VAL A 25 9.34 -14.48 -17.32
N GLU A 26 10.18 -14.92 -16.39
CA GLU A 26 9.84 -15.08 -14.99
C GLU A 26 9.51 -13.66 -14.51
N GLU A 27 8.23 -13.41 -14.30
CA GLU A 27 7.73 -12.13 -13.83
C GLU A 27 8.48 -11.81 -12.53
N THR A 28 9.37 -10.81 -12.58
CA THR A 28 10.21 -10.47 -11.43
C THR A 28 9.30 -9.79 -10.41
N ILE A 29 8.84 -10.55 -9.41
CA ILE A 29 7.97 -10.01 -8.37
C ILE A 29 8.85 -9.23 -7.38
N GLU A 30 8.57 -7.95 -7.22
CA GLU A 30 9.32 -7.11 -6.30
C GLU A 30 9.00 -7.46 -4.84
N ALA A 31 10.06 -7.64 -4.04
CA ALA A 31 9.94 -7.73 -2.60
C ALA A 31 9.88 -6.33 -1.98
N ILE A 32 9.02 -6.15 -0.98
CA ILE A 32 8.84 -4.90 -0.24
C ILE A 32 9.24 -5.12 1.21
N LYS A 33 9.88 -4.10 1.80
CA LYS A 33 10.18 -4.07 3.23
C LYS A 33 8.98 -3.50 4.00
N ALA A 34 8.63 -4.12 5.12
CA ALA A 34 7.63 -3.57 6.02
C ALA A 34 8.09 -2.18 6.52
N VAL A 35 7.13 -1.27 6.69
CA VAL A 35 7.39 0.03 7.31
C VAL A 35 7.83 -0.19 8.75
N GLU A 36 8.98 0.38 9.09
CA GLU A 36 9.44 0.48 10.46
C GLU A 36 8.90 1.76 11.07
N ILE A 37 8.08 1.66 12.11
CA ILE A 37 7.62 2.84 12.85
C ILE A 37 8.61 3.04 14.01
N PRO A 38 9.40 4.14 14.03
CA PRO A 38 10.32 4.41 15.13
C PRO A 38 9.53 4.45 16.45
N GLN A 39 10.03 3.76 17.49
CA GLN A 39 9.40 3.60 18.82
C GLN A 39 8.25 2.57 18.91
N MET A 40 7.91 1.88 17.83
CA MET A 40 6.95 0.76 17.82
C MET A 40 7.68 -0.54 17.48
N GLY A 41 8.06 -1.33 18.48
CA GLY A 41 8.65 -2.67 18.27
C GLY A 41 7.66 -3.67 17.64
N SER A 42 8.12 -4.82 17.17
CA SER A 42 7.24 -5.87 16.63
C SER A 42 6.31 -6.44 17.73
N GLY A 43 5.00 -6.21 17.65
CA GLY A 43 4.04 -6.72 18.64
C GLY A 43 2.63 -6.15 18.50
N ASN A 44 1.68 -6.69 19.28
CA ASN A 44 0.28 -6.25 19.34
C ASN A 44 0.21 -4.88 20.04
N LEU A 45 0.44 -3.82 19.27
CA LEU A 45 0.74 -2.49 19.80
C LEU A 45 -0.53 -1.65 19.88
N THR A 46 -0.81 -1.19 21.09
CA THR A 46 -1.73 -0.09 21.29
C THR A 46 -1.09 1.18 20.74
N LEU A 47 -1.75 1.89 19.82
CA LEU A 47 -1.51 3.30 19.52
C LEU A 47 -1.70 4.07 20.83
N ASN A 48 -0.66 4.09 21.67
CA ASN A 48 -0.72 4.71 22.97
C ASN A 48 -0.68 6.21 22.71
N ARG A 49 -1.77 6.89 23.09
CA ARG A 49 -2.31 8.14 22.51
C ARG A 49 -1.49 9.40 22.82
N ARG A 50 -0.26 9.19 23.25
CA ARG A 50 0.78 10.19 23.41
C ARG A 50 1.88 9.84 22.42
N PHE A 51 1.63 10.10 21.14
CA PHE A 51 2.75 10.32 20.25
C PHE A 51 3.57 11.45 20.87
N ILE A 52 4.86 11.20 21.09
CA ILE A 52 5.75 12.19 21.70
C ILE A 52 5.64 13.44 20.82
N SER A 53 5.12 14.52 21.40
CA SER A 53 5.05 15.80 20.70
C SER A 53 6.45 16.13 20.16
N GLY A 54 6.52 16.51 18.88
CA GLY A 54 7.78 16.81 18.20
C GLY A 54 8.46 15.64 17.50
N VAL A 55 7.83 14.47 17.35
CA VAL A 55 8.30 13.45 16.38
C VAL A 55 7.71 13.78 15.01
N PRO A 56 8.54 14.22 14.03
CA PRO A 56 8.05 14.49 12.68
C PRO A 56 7.42 13.24 12.08
N GLY A 57 6.30 13.43 11.38
CA GLY A 57 5.65 12.38 10.62
C GLY A 57 4.69 11.47 11.39
N LEU A 58 4.39 11.80 12.66
CA LEU A 58 3.32 11.16 13.43
C LEU A 58 2.19 12.15 13.71
N PRO A 59 0.92 11.70 13.71
CA PRO A 59 -0.22 12.56 13.98
C PRO A 59 -0.18 13.13 15.40
N GLN A 60 -0.27 14.46 15.54
CA GLN A 60 -0.19 15.15 16.83
C GLN A 60 -1.37 16.09 17.06
N CYS A 61 -1.99 15.99 18.24
CA CYS A 61 -2.99 16.96 18.66
C CYS A 61 -2.32 18.28 19.09
N PRO A 62 -2.99 19.43 18.89
CA PRO A 62 -2.38 20.75 19.12
C PRO A 62 -2.08 21.04 20.60
N ASN A 63 -2.70 20.31 21.53
CA ASN A 63 -2.46 20.42 22.97
C ASN A 63 -2.51 19.00 23.60
N ALA A 64 -1.69 18.78 24.63
CA ALA A 64 -1.65 17.57 25.44
C ALA A 64 -2.98 17.22 26.14
N ASP A 65 -3.88 18.19 26.29
CA ASP A 65 -5.23 17.98 26.82
C ASP A 65 -6.16 17.23 25.85
N PHE A 66 -5.82 17.19 24.57
CA PHE A 66 -6.59 16.48 23.54
C PHE A 66 -6.01 15.10 23.27
N LEU A 67 -6.87 14.14 22.96
CA LEU A 67 -6.48 12.81 22.52
C LEU A 67 -6.76 12.62 21.03
N LEU A 68 -5.83 11.99 20.33
CA LEU A 68 -6.04 11.61 18.93
C LEU A 68 -7.22 10.64 18.84
N LEU A 69 -8.18 10.99 17.99
CA LEU A 69 -9.34 10.15 17.67
C LEU A 69 -9.09 9.37 16.38
N THR A 70 -8.66 10.06 15.32
CA THR A 70 -8.34 9.49 14.01
C THR A 70 -7.43 10.45 13.24
N SER A 71 -6.74 9.95 12.23
CA SER A 71 -6.01 10.77 11.27
C SER A 71 -6.15 10.21 9.86
N LYS A 72 -5.93 11.07 8.88
CA LYS A 72 -5.94 10.70 7.45
C LYS A 72 -4.97 11.57 6.67
N CYS A 73 -4.58 11.13 5.49
CA CYS A 73 -3.84 11.94 4.53
C CYS A 73 -4.76 12.96 3.88
N LEU A 74 -4.39 14.23 3.98
CA LEU A 74 -5.03 15.32 3.25
C LEU A 74 -4.43 15.42 1.83
N ASP A 75 -3.11 15.27 1.75
CA ASP A 75 -2.31 15.16 0.53
C ASP A 75 -1.06 14.29 0.81
N GLU A 76 -0.17 14.16 -0.17
CA GLU A 76 1.04 13.35 -0.06
C GLU A 76 1.95 13.74 1.12
N LYS A 77 1.88 15.00 1.58
CA LYS A 77 2.78 15.58 2.58
C LYS A 77 2.08 16.08 3.83
N THR A 78 0.77 15.89 3.94
CA THR A 78 0.00 16.46 5.06
C THR A 78 -0.91 15.41 5.67
N ILE A 79 -0.70 15.14 6.97
CA ILE A 79 -1.66 14.42 7.80
C ILE A 79 -2.66 15.42 8.37
N GLN A 80 -3.95 15.12 8.27
CA GLN A 80 -5.00 15.77 9.06
C GLN A 80 -5.33 14.89 10.26
N GLU A 81 -5.25 15.44 11.47
CA GLU A 81 -5.70 14.79 12.69
C GLU A 81 -7.04 15.34 13.17
N ILE A 82 -7.85 14.44 13.71
CA ILE A 82 -9.04 14.80 14.48
C ILE A 82 -8.78 14.38 15.92
N CYS A 83 -8.88 15.35 16.81
CA CYS A 83 -8.60 15.22 18.22
C CYS A 83 -9.86 15.48 19.05
N VAL A 84 -9.98 14.79 20.17
CA VAL A 84 -11.12 14.90 21.08
C VAL A 84 -10.66 15.31 22.47
N PHE A 85 -11.38 16.23 23.09
CA PHE A 85 -11.13 16.60 24.48
C PHE A 85 -11.78 15.55 25.40
N PRO A 86 -11.02 14.81 26.23
CA PRO A 86 -11.58 13.67 26.98
C PRO A 86 -12.66 14.07 27.99
N ALA A 87 -12.52 15.26 28.60
CA ALA A 87 -13.50 15.74 29.58
C ALA A 87 -14.80 16.26 28.92
N ASN A 88 -14.79 16.54 27.62
CA ASN A 88 -16.00 16.83 26.85
C ASN A 88 -15.84 16.34 25.40
N PRO A 89 -16.27 15.11 25.07
CA PRO A 89 -16.09 14.50 23.76
C PRO A 89 -16.78 15.21 22.58
N GLU A 90 -17.69 16.15 22.86
CA GLU A 90 -18.29 17.01 21.83
C GLU A 90 -17.30 18.06 21.31
N VAL A 91 -16.30 18.42 22.13
CA VAL A 91 -15.24 19.34 21.75
C VAL A 91 -14.20 18.59 20.92
N ARG A 92 -14.19 18.89 19.63
CA ARG A 92 -13.21 18.38 18.67
C ARG A 92 -12.29 19.49 18.22
N SER A 93 -11.05 19.12 17.93
CA SER A 93 -10.08 19.99 17.27
C SER A 93 -9.54 19.26 16.05
N GLU A 94 -9.36 20.00 14.97
CA GLU A 94 -8.61 19.54 13.81
C GLU A 94 -7.23 20.19 13.83
N SER A 95 -6.22 19.43 13.44
CA SER A 95 -4.86 19.91 13.23
C SER A 95 -4.29 19.25 11.98
N ASN A 96 -3.19 19.83 11.49
CA ASN A 96 -2.43 19.25 10.41
C ASN A 96 -0.98 19.06 10.86
N THR A 97 -0.37 17.95 10.48
CA THR A 97 1.06 17.69 10.61
C THR A 97 1.67 17.50 9.24
N GLU A 98 2.75 18.25 8.97
CA GLU A 98 3.52 18.08 7.74
C GLU A 98 4.45 16.86 7.84
N CYS A 99 4.48 16.07 6.77
CA CYS A 99 5.43 14.99 6.58
C CYS A 99 6.80 15.54 6.17
N PRO A 100 7.90 14.99 6.70
CA PRO A 100 9.24 15.24 6.19
C PRO A 100 9.35 15.01 4.66
N ASP A 101 10.28 15.72 4.02
CA ASP A 101 10.48 15.70 2.56
C ASP A 101 10.73 14.30 1.98
N ASP A 102 11.39 13.42 2.75
CA ASP A 102 11.75 12.04 2.38
C ASP A 102 10.69 11.00 2.77
N THR A 103 9.51 11.46 3.22
CA THR A 103 8.40 10.61 3.62
C THR A 103 7.12 10.98 2.90
N THR A 104 6.20 10.03 2.76
CA THR A 104 4.89 10.27 2.17
C THR A 104 3.78 9.79 3.09
N CYS A 105 2.71 10.56 3.17
CA CYS A 105 1.55 10.23 3.96
C CYS A 105 0.85 8.97 3.42
N MET A 106 0.66 7.99 4.31
CA MET A 106 -0.08 6.75 4.05
C MET A 106 -1.14 6.51 5.13
N ASP A 107 -2.33 6.08 4.70
CA ASP A 107 -3.51 5.78 5.54
C ASP A 107 -3.57 4.29 5.85
N PHE A 108 -3.72 3.91 7.10
CA PHE A 108 -3.86 2.53 7.57
C PHE A 108 -5.15 2.37 8.38
N LEU A 109 -5.46 1.12 8.73
CA LEU A 109 -6.60 0.79 9.60
C LEU A 109 -6.12 0.13 10.89
N THR A 110 -6.76 0.49 11.99
CA THR A 110 -6.58 -0.23 13.25
C THR A 110 -7.42 -1.49 13.30
N ASP A 111 -7.04 -2.41 14.18
CA ASP A 111 -7.89 -3.49 14.63
C ASP A 111 -9.25 -2.93 15.10
N PRO A 112 -10.36 -3.59 14.73
CA PRO A 112 -11.68 -3.10 15.08
C PRO A 112 -11.92 -3.22 16.59
N ILE A 113 -12.18 -2.10 17.25
CA ILE A 113 -12.62 -2.09 18.65
C ILE A 113 -14.12 -1.87 18.66
N GLY A 114 -14.88 -2.80 19.27
CA GLY A 114 -16.33 -2.75 19.23
C GLY A 114 -16.92 -2.89 17.82
N GLY A 115 -16.17 -3.50 16.90
CA GLY A 115 -16.57 -3.71 15.51
C GLY A 115 -16.32 -2.50 14.58
N GLN A 116 -15.71 -1.42 15.07
CA GLN A 116 -15.41 -0.24 14.27
C GLN A 116 -13.91 -0.15 13.96
N GLU A 117 -13.56 -0.16 12.68
CA GLU A 117 -12.21 0.15 12.20
C GLU A 117 -12.00 1.67 12.26
N ILE A 118 -10.83 2.11 12.75
CA ILE A 118 -10.48 3.53 12.84
C ILE A 118 -9.31 3.77 11.89
N PRO A 119 -9.43 4.70 10.93
CA PRO A 119 -8.31 5.06 10.08
C PRO A 119 -7.29 5.88 10.85
N PHE A 120 -6.03 5.70 10.49
CA PHE A 120 -4.92 6.52 10.97
C PHE A 120 -3.90 6.71 9.85
N ALA A 121 -3.28 7.87 9.80
CA ALA A 121 -2.22 8.19 8.86
C ALA A 121 -0.85 8.24 9.53
N LEU A 122 0.18 7.91 8.75
CA LEU A 122 1.60 8.00 9.11
C LEU A 122 2.38 8.56 7.93
N CYS A 123 3.46 9.29 8.21
CA CYS A 123 4.45 9.59 7.18
C CYS A 123 5.43 8.41 7.09
N VAL A 124 5.45 7.80 5.92
CA VAL A 124 6.21 6.58 5.63
C VAL A 124 7.41 6.94 4.79
N ASP A 125 8.59 6.44 5.16
CA ASP A 125 9.83 6.58 4.37
C ASP A 125 9.60 6.14 2.92
N ASN A 126 10.01 6.99 1.97
CA ASN A 126 9.80 6.74 0.55
C ASN A 126 10.50 5.45 0.05
N GLY A 127 11.58 5.01 0.71
CA GLY A 127 12.24 3.74 0.41
C GLY A 127 11.42 2.50 0.82
N SER A 128 10.40 2.67 1.66
CA SER A 128 9.46 1.63 2.09
C SER A 128 8.13 1.65 1.32
N ILE A 129 7.96 2.60 0.40
CA ILE A 129 6.77 2.73 -0.45
C ILE A 129 7.10 2.18 -1.83
N LYS A 130 6.18 1.40 -2.40
CA LYS A 130 6.20 1.07 -3.83
C LYS A 130 5.25 1.98 -4.56
N GLU A 131 5.83 2.79 -5.44
CA GLU A 131 5.09 3.58 -6.40
C GLU A 131 5.01 2.81 -7.71
N PHE A 132 3.83 2.77 -8.30
CA PHE A 132 3.68 2.44 -9.71
C PHE A 132 2.79 3.45 -10.39
N ARG A 133 3.23 3.88 -11.58
CA ARG A 133 2.49 4.84 -12.38
C ARG A 133 1.61 4.12 -13.37
N LYS A 134 0.44 4.69 -13.55
CA LYS A 134 -0.50 4.26 -14.57
C LYS A 134 -0.38 5.17 -15.79
N ASP A 135 -0.09 4.55 -16.93
CA ASP A 135 -0.14 5.24 -18.22
C ASP A 135 -1.56 5.70 -18.55
N ARG A 136 -1.67 6.88 -19.15
CA ARG A 136 -2.95 7.57 -19.49
C ARG A 136 -3.94 6.73 -20.32
N LYS A 137 -3.49 5.64 -20.96
CA LYS A 137 -4.29 4.81 -21.87
C LYS A 137 -4.80 3.51 -21.25
N ALA A 138 -4.19 3.04 -20.16
CA ALA A 138 -4.68 1.85 -19.50
C ALA A 138 -5.97 2.21 -18.76
N SER A 139 -7.02 1.38 -18.80
CA SER A 139 -8.16 1.54 -17.87
C SER A 139 -7.91 0.77 -16.56
N TYR A 140 -7.07 -0.27 -16.63
CA TYR A 140 -6.81 -1.20 -15.55
C TYR A 140 -5.31 -1.50 -15.45
N LEU A 141 -4.76 -1.55 -14.24
CA LEU A 141 -3.34 -1.86 -13.99
C LEU A 141 -3.21 -2.67 -12.70
N CYS A 142 -2.48 -3.78 -12.74
CA CYS A 142 -2.13 -4.58 -11.57
C CYS A 142 -0.62 -4.65 -11.37
N LYS A 143 -0.19 -4.67 -10.12
CA LYS A 143 1.19 -4.92 -9.72
C LYS A 143 1.25 -5.94 -8.58
N PRO A 144 2.04 -7.02 -8.74
CA PRO A 144 2.27 -7.97 -7.68
C PRO A 144 3.47 -7.58 -6.82
N TYR A 145 3.38 -7.85 -5.53
CA TYR A 145 4.43 -7.63 -4.56
C TYR A 145 4.58 -8.82 -3.63
N LEU A 146 5.82 -9.14 -3.24
CA LEU A 146 6.10 -10.08 -2.16
C LEU A 146 6.21 -9.32 -0.85
N ILE A 147 5.34 -9.67 0.10
CA ILE A 147 5.41 -9.17 1.46
C ILE A 147 5.94 -10.25 2.40
N SER A 148 6.69 -9.83 3.41
CA SER A 148 7.16 -10.71 4.48
C SER A 148 6.71 -10.12 5.80
N VAL A 149 5.90 -10.89 6.53
CA VAL A 149 5.43 -10.56 7.88
C VAL A 149 5.94 -11.58 8.89
N THR A 150 6.19 -11.13 10.10
CA THR A 150 6.74 -11.96 11.18
C THR A 150 5.65 -12.74 11.89
N ASN A 151 4.52 -12.10 12.17
CA ASN A 151 3.47 -12.64 13.05
C ASN A 151 2.22 -13.12 12.30
N GLY A 152 2.30 -13.30 10.99
CA GLY A 152 1.19 -13.82 10.22
C GLY A 152 0.11 -12.79 9.85
N ILE A 153 0.30 -11.52 10.21
CA ILE A 153 -0.67 -10.43 10.01
C ILE A 153 0.03 -9.26 9.32
N ALA A 154 -0.62 -8.66 8.32
CA ALA A 154 -0.16 -7.43 7.68
C ALA A 154 -1.28 -6.39 7.69
N THR A 155 -0.92 -5.12 7.89
CA THR A 155 -1.82 -3.99 7.62
C THR A 155 -1.27 -3.23 6.42
N PHE A 156 -1.95 -3.28 5.28
CA PHE A 156 -1.49 -2.57 4.10
C PHE A 156 -2.26 -1.27 3.85
N SER A 157 -1.63 -0.39 3.09
CA SER A 157 -2.20 0.85 2.58
C SER A 157 -2.00 0.95 1.08
N ILE A 158 -3.04 1.38 0.38
CA ILE A 158 -3.00 1.79 -1.02
C ILE A 158 -3.56 3.21 -1.09
N ILE A 159 -2.80 4.16 -1.62
CA ILE A 159 -3.28 5.52 -1.91
C ILE A 159 -2.96 5.87 -3.36
N VAL A 160 -3.87 6.59 -4.00
CA VAL A 160 -3.71 7.12 -5.35
C VAL A 160 -3.64 8.63 -5.29
N TYR A 161 -2.57 9.18 -5.86
CA TYR A 161 -2.35 10.62 -6.02
C TYR A 161 -2.34 11.01 -7.50
N ASP A 162 -2.72 12.25 -7.80
CA ASP A 162 -2.54 12.85 -9.13
C ASP A 162 -1.13 13.43 -9.31
N ALA A 163 -0.87 14.00 -10.49
CA ALA A 163 0.42 14.63 -10.83
C ALA A 163 0.78 15.86 -9.97
N HIS A 164 -0.14 16.35 -9.14
CA HIS A 164 0.07 17.46 -8.21
C HIS A 164 0.04 16.99 -6.75
N SER A 165 0.22 15.68 -6.50
CA SER A 165 0.25 15.09 -5.16
C SER A 165 -1.06 15.23 -4.37
N ASN A 166 -2.20 15.46 -5.06
CA ASN A 166 -3.52 15.48 -4.44
C ASN A 166 -4.18 14.10 -4.52
N PRO A 167 -4.96 13.68 -3.50
CA PRO A 167 -5.67 12.42 -3.55
C PRO A 167 -6.61 12.34 -4.76
N ALA A 168 -6.40 11.31 -5.59
CA ALA A 168 -7.10 11.14 -6.84
C ALA A 168 -8.07 9.95 -6.76
N LYS A 169 -9.37 10.22 -6.89
CA LYS A 169 -10.37 9.15 -6.89
C LYS A 169 -10.26 8.33 -8.17
N VAL A 170 -10.26 7.01 -8.00
CA VAL A 170 -10.34 6.05 -9.09
C VAL A 170 -11.67 5.28 -9.00
N TYR A 171 -12.03 4.62 -10.10
CA TYR A 171 -13.26 3.83 -10.15
C TYR A 171 -13.20 2.67 -9.16
N ALA A 172 -12.09 1.93 -9.12
CA ALA A 172 -11.88 0.87 -8.14
C ALA A 172 -10.41 0.69 -7.75
N ILE A 173 -10.19 0.40 -6.47
CA ILE A 173 -8.94 -0.18 -5.96
C ILE A 173 -9.26 -1.61 -5.53
N LYS A 174 -8.47 -2.57 -6.01
CA LYS A 174 -8.64 -4.01 -5.73
C LYS A 174 -7.35 -4.56 -5.16
N PHE A 175 -7.47 -5.56 -4.30
CA PHE A 175 -6.34 -6.38 -3.92
C PHE A 175 -6.71 -7.86 -3.91
N SER A 176 -5.70 -8.70 -4.09
CA SER A 176 -5.78 -10.14 -3.83
C SER A 176 -4.51 -10.63 -3.13
N SER A 177 -4.66 -11.49 -2.13
CA SER A 177 -3.55 -12.12 -1.43
C SER A 177 -3.98 -13.46 -0.81
N GLY A 178 -3.46 -14.56 -1.36
CA GLY A 178 -3.93 -15.90 -0.98
C GLY A 178 -5.43 -16.05 -1.21
N ASN A 179 -6.18 -16.40 -0.15
CA ASN A 179 -7.64 -16.55 -0.20
C ASN A 179 -8.40 -15.26 0.15
N GLN A 180 -7.69 -14.15 0.38
CA GLN A 180 -8.29 -12.86 0.73
C GLN A 180 -8.29 -11.94 -0.49
N SER A 181 -9.41 -11.25 -0.68
CA SER A 181 -9.52 -10.21 -1.70
C SER A 181 -10.48 -9.13 -1.25
N GLY A 182 -10.43 -8.00 -1.93
CA GLY A 182 -11.34 -6.91 -1.67
C GLY A 182 -11.34 -5.91 -2.81
N THR A 183 -12.40 -5.13 -2.86
CA THR A 183 -12.57 -4.04 -3.82
C THR A 183 -13.24 -2.88 -3.13
N ARG A 184 -12.74 -1.68 -3.36
CA ARG A 184 -13.34 -0.43 -2.93
C ARG A 184 -13.54 0.45 -4.14
N TYR A 185 -14.78 0.91 -4.34
CA TYR A 185 -15.18 1.71 -5.49
C TYR A 185 -15.15 3.20 -5.15
N ASN A 186 -14.95 4.05 -6.17
CA ASN A 186 -15.04 5.51 -6.09
C ASN A 186 -14.23 6.11 -4.94
N THR A 187 -12.99 5.62 -4.78
CA THR A 187 -12.11 5.93 -3.67
C THR A 187 -10.73 6.35 -4.19
N TYR A 188 -9.97 7.07 -3.37
CA TYR A 188 -8.54 7.33 -3.61
C TYR A 188 -7.66 6.43 -2.73
N ASN A 189 -8.21 5.84 -1.67
CA ASN A 189 -7.47 4.99 -0.75
C ASN A 189 -8.17 3.65 -0.47
N TYR A 190 -7.37 2.64 -0.15
CA TYR A 190 -7.82 1.36 0.38
C TYR A 190 -6.77 0.74 1.28
N SER A 191 -7.13 0.56 2.54
CA SER A 191 -6.29 -0.07 3.56
C SER A 191 -7.03 -1.26 4.15
N ARG A 192 -6.28 -2.28 4.59
CA ARG A 192 -6.88 -3.48 5.19
C ARG A 192 -5.88 -4.27 6.03
N ILE A 193 -6.41 -4.95 7.04
CA ILE A 193 -5.70 -5.96 7.82
C ILE A 193 -5.96 -7.31 7.17
N ILE A 194 -4.89 -8.07 6.91
CA ILE A 194 -4.96 -9.38 6.26
C ILE A 194 -4.10 -10.41 6.99
N ASP A 195 -4.51 -11.66 6.93
CA ASP A 195 -3.63 -12.78 7.25
C ASP A 195 -2.58 -12.94 6.13
N SER A 196 -1.31 -13.03 6.49
CA SER A 196 -0.22 -13.14 5.53
C SER A 196 0.85 -14.11 6.00
N LYS A 197 1.38 -14.91 5.08
CA LYS A 197 2.53 -15.79 5.34
C LYS A 197 3.81 -15.13 4.85
N LYS A 198 4.96 -15.59 5.35
CA LYS A 198 6.26 -15.14 4.86
C LYS A 198 6.37 -15.37 3.34
N GLY A 199 6.65 -14.30 2.59
CA GLY A 199 6.78 -14.34 1.13
C GLY A 199 5.43 -14.47 0.40
N GLN A 200 4.33 -14.10 1.04
CA GLN A 200 3.02 -14.11 0.39
C GLN A 200 2.96 -13.01 -0.67
N LYS A 201 2.44 -13.37 -1.85
CA LYS A 201 2.15 -12.42 -2.93
C LYS A 201 0.89 -11.62 -2.59
N ILE A 202 0.96 -10.31 -2.72
CA ILE A 202 -0.18 -9.41 -2.76
C ILE A 202 -0.21 -8.74 -4.13
N GLU A 203 -1.34 -8.82 -4.82
CA GLU A 203 -1.55 -8.11 -6.07
C GLU A 203 -2.46 -6.92 -5.82
N VAL A 204 -1.99 -5.74 -6.21
CA VAL A 204 -2.73 -4.48 -6.09
C VAL A 204 -3.13 -4.04 -7.48
N CYS A 205 -4.41 -3.77 -7.68
CA CYS A 205 -4.93 -3.31 -8.96
C CYS A 205 -5.71 -2.01 -8.81
N ILE A 206 -5.58 -1.14 -9.81
CA ILE A 206 -6.39 0.05 -9.94
C ILE A 206 -7.16 0.04 -11.25
N GLU A 207 -8.40 0.52 -11.20
CA GLU A 207 -9.29 0.69 -12.33
C GLU A 207 -9.76 2.14 -12.35
N THR A 208 -9.64 2.81 -13.50
CA THR A 208 -10.19 4.16 -13.71
C THR A 208 -11.35 4.08 -14.68
N GLU A 209 -12.16 5.14 -14.72
CA GLU A 209 -13.12 5.32 -15.79
C GLU A 209 -12.40 5.34 -17.14
N THR A 210 -13.03 4.72 -18.15
CA THR A 210 -12.56 4.67 -19.52
C THR A 210 -12.43 6.11 -20.04
N ASN A 211 -11.25 6.50 -20.53
CA ASN A 211 -10.89 7.84 -21.04
C ASN A 211 -10.43 8.89 -20.02
N ALA A 212 -10.16 8.52 -18.77
CA ALA A 212 -9.45 9.42 -17.85
C ALA A 212 -7.98 9.57 -18.29
N GLU A 213 -7.64 10.65 -19.02
CA GLU A 213 -6.26 10.99 -19.40
C GLU A 213 -5.45 11.58 -18.22
N ILE A 214 -5.50 10.93 -17.07
CA ILE A 214 -4.87 11.41 -15.84
C ILE A 214 -3.68 10.52 -15.52
N GLU A 215 -2.52 11.15 -15.29
CA GLU A 215 -1.36 10.46 -14.72
C GLU A 215 -1.61 10.25 -13.23
N LEU A 216 -1.53 9.00 -12.80
CA LEU A 216 -1.77 8.61 -11.42
C LEU A 216 -0.54 7.92 -10.86
N ALA A 217 -0.16 8.31 -9.65
CA ALA A 217 0.82 7.61 -8.82
C ALA A 217 0.06 6.74 -7.81
N VAL A 218 0.22 5.42 -7.91
CA VAL A 218 -0.33 4.49 -6.92
C VAL A 218 0.77 4.10 -5.96
N MET A 219 0.55 4.40 -4.69
CA MET A 219 1.47 4.11 -3.60
C MET A 219 0.96 2.93 -2.81
N PHE A 220 1.85 1.97 -2.57
CA PHE A 220 1.59 0.80 -1.77
C PHE A 220 2.64 0.66 -0.67
N SER A 221 2.18 0.45 0.56
CA SER A 221 3.04 0.12 1.70
C SER A 221 2.33 -0.84 2.65
N TYR A 222 3.08 -1.46 3.55
CA TYR A 222 2.50 -2.33 4.57
C TYR A 222 3.26 -2.27 5.88
N LEU A 223 2.53 -2.48 6.97
CA LEU A 223 3.02 -2.65 8.33
C LEU A 223 3.08 -4.15 8.67
N ASP A 224 4.09 -4.58 9.42
CA ASP A 224 4.19 -5.94 9.96
C ASP A 224 3.35 -6.04 11.25
N GLY A 225 2.13 -6.56 11.11
CA GLY A 225 1.15 -6.69 12.19
C GLY A 225 -0.10 -5.84 12.02
N SER A 226 -0.89 -5.79 13.09
CA SER A 226 -2.07 -4.94 13.26
C SER A 226 -1.92 -4.09 14.53
N TYR A 227 -2.71 -3.02 14.61
CA TYR A 227 -2.55 -1.98 15.62
C TYR A 227 -3.89 -1.62 16.23
N ILE A 228 -3.95 -1.48 17.56
CA ILE A 228 -5.19 -1.20 18.30
C ILE A 228 -5.22 0.28 18.70
N SER A 229 -6.33 1.00 18.50
CA SER A 229 -6.52 2.37 19.03
C SER A 229 -7.38 2.37 20.30
N ASN A 230 -6.77 2.43 21.49
CA ASN A 230 -7.51 2.44 22.76
C ASN A 230 -8.12 3.81 23.08
N GLY A 231 -9.12 4.19 22.27
CA GLY A 231 -9.73 5.52 22.15
C GLY A 231 -10.80 5.92 23.18
N ILE A 232 -11.77 5.06 23.45
CA ILE A 232 -13.03 5.57 24.02
C ILE A 232 -13.51 4.78 25.24
N ASN A 233 -12.87 3.67 25.57
CA ASN A 233 -13.34 2.83 26.66
C ASN A 233 -12.54 3.06 27.94
N LYS A 234 -12.91 4.12 28.67
CA LYS A 234 -13.06 4.10 30.13
C LYS A 234 -14.19 5.03 30.53
#